data_AF-A0ABD5EZX4-F1
#
_entry.id   AF-A0ABD5EZX4-F1
#
_cell.length_a   1.000
_cell.length_b   1.000
_cell.length_c   1.000
_cell.angle_alpha   90.00
_cell.angle_beta   90.00
_cell.angle_gamma   90.00
#
_symmetry.space_group_name_H-M   'P 1'
#
loop_
_entity.id
_entity.type
_entity.pdbx_description
1 polymer ?
#
loop_
_entity_poly.entity_id
_entity_poly.type
_entity_poly.pdbx_seq_one_letter_code
_entity_poly.pdbx_strand_id
1 'polypeptide(L)'
;MIPKIILSSGPAATRRTIGYLFGKGRANEHIDPHLVASWNSFAPDPGRSPHRAPKEVMAQLVAQLDQPVKMLGDKAPRDTVWHCPVRAAPEDPILTDAQWADIARRIVAAAGIAPDGDEEACRWVAVRHADDHIHIAATLVRQDGRRPERGYDQRAVQRAARKIEVDYGLRRLKQGDGTGAKRPTSKEHFKAKRLGQDAATRDVLRLRVRRAVAAAADEAEFFALLEATGVTVRLKLGPSGDALGCNFALPADTNDKGEPVFYSGSALAPDLSLPKIRKSLATTSPDPVTAPPADPWRQATAAAERVPHHLIHSDDPTAQGQLVALGATLDILSFTAPAAVRAELEQVASAFERATRSRIAADLDSSRVLRRSVQAIWREKPADGDGIGFTMLLDAVLTAVAFAMHWHRTHQHAQQEAAAEQALVHLQIAYAQAAEPVVAGLAQRAPSLQMKQRFARHLQQAVPDRAERILGDPAWDALTAVLAEAEAAGHNADALLDQALDQRTLYDARSPARALTWRVRRLGERHAPSPRAQAARARSAAHGYAGSTSPNRSTPAAPLQPRTPSRRR
;
A
#
# COMPACT_ATOMS: atom_id res chain seq x y z
N MET A 1 -19.16 -0.67 6.22
CA MET A 1 -20.16 -1.36 5.37
C MET A 1 -19.64 -1.65 3.95
N ILE A 2 -19.79 -2.88 3.44
CA ILE A 2 -19.30 -3.25 2.09
C ILE A 2 -20.44 -3.75 1.19
N PRO A 3 -20.89 -2.95 0.19
CA PRO A 3 -21.85 -3.40 -0.82
C PRO A 3 -21.15 -4.10 -1.99
N LYS A 4 -21.76 -5.15 -2.54
CA LYS A 4 -21.27 -5.84 -3.74
C LYS A 4 -22.42 -6.12 -4.70
N ILE A 5 -22.37 -5.55 -5.90
CA ILE A 5 -23.42 -5.74 -6.90
C ILE A 5 -23.13 -7.00 -7.74
N ILE A 6 -24.14 -7.86 -7.86
CA ILE A 6 -24.13 -9.10 -8.62
C ILE A 6 -25.30 -9.07 -9.59
N LEU A 7 -25.04 -9.35 -10.86
CA LEU A 7 -26.06 -9.47 -11.89
C LEU A 7 -26.28 -10.94 -12.22
N SER A 8 -27.54 -11.35 -12.38
CA SER A 8 -27.89 -12.71 -12.76
C SER A 8 -28.75 -12.73 -14.01
N SER A 9 -28.44 -13.66 -14.91
CA SER A 9 -29.14 -13.87 -16.18
C SER A 9 -29.95 -15.18 -16.17
N GLY A 10 -30.89 -15.28 -17.11
CA GLY A 10 -31.63 -16.50 -17.44
C GLY A 10 -32.99 -16.64 -16.74
N PRO A 11 -33.84 -17.59 -17.22
CA PRO A 11 -35.27 -17.63 -16.92
C PRO A 11 -35.61 -17.97 -15.45
N ALA A 12 -34.67 -18.55 -14.71
CA ALA A 12 -34.84 -18.86 -13.29
C ALA A 12 -33.98 -17.98 -12.36
N ALA A 13 -33.46 -16.84 -12.85
CA ALA A 13 -32.58 -15.98 -12.07
C ALA A 13 -33.21 -15.54 -10.74
N THR A 14 -34.43 -15.00 -10.75
CA THR A 14 -35.14 -14.54 -9.55
C THR A 14 -35.38 -15.69 -8.57
N ARG A 15 -35.89 -16.82 -9.05
CA ARG A 15 -36.10 -18.02 -8.22
C ARG A 15 -34.80 -18.50 -7.57
N ARG A 16 -33.69 -18.56 -8.32
CA ARG A 16 -32.39 -18.97 -7.76
C ARG A 16 -31.88 -17.97 -6.73
N THR A 17 -32.00 -16.67 -6.98
CA THR A 17 -31.57 -15.63 -6.03
C THR A 17 -32.40 -15.70 -4.76
N ILE A 18 -33.73 -15.65 -4.85
CA ILE A 18 -34.61 -15.71 -3.66
C ILE A 18 -34.46 -17.04 -2.91
N GLY A 19 -34.36 -18.17 -3.62
CA GLY A 19 -34.09 -19.47 -3.01
C GLY A 19 -32.73 -19.55 -2.33
N TYR A 20 -31.72 -18.83 -2.84
CA TYR A 20 -30.46 -18.65 -2.11
C TYR A 20 -30.68 -17.83 -0.84
N LEU A 21 -31.46 -16.74 -0.89
CA LEU A 21 -31.69 -15.88 0.28
C LEU A 21 -32.37 -16.62 1.44
N PHE A 22 -33.45 -17.36 1.17
CA PHE A 22 -34.15 -18.11 2.22
C PHE A 22 -33.62 -19.54 2.45
N GLY A 23 -32.55 -19.93 1.76
CA GLY A 23 -31.91 -21.24 1.94
C GLY A 23 -30.96 -21.27 3.14
N LYS A 24 -30.43 -22.45 3.49
CA LYS A 24 -29.47 -22.64 4.61
C LYS A 24 -28.12 -21.91 4.46
N GLY A 25 -27.91 -21.16 3.37
CA GLY A 25 -26.60 -20.64 2.97
C GLY A 25 -25.66 -21.74 2.45
N ARG A 26 -24.51 -21.35 1.89
CA ARG A 26 -23.41 -22.28 1.52
C ARG A 26 -22.07 -21.93 2.17
N ALA A 27 -21.93 -20.73 2.75
CA ALA A 27 -20.68 -20.21 3.30
C ALA A 27 -20.85 -19.04 4.30
N ASN A 28 -21.95 -18.29 4.21
CA ASN A 28 -22.46 -17.42 5.26
C ASN A 28 -23.76 -18.06 5.72
N GLU A 29 -23.78 -18.64 6.91
CA GLU A 29 -24.96 -19.34 7.42
C GLU A 29 -26.11 -18.34 7.58
N HIS A 30 -27.27 -18.69 7.06
CA HIS A 30 -28.49 -17.92 7.24
C HIS A 30 -29.15 -18.44 8.51
N ILE A 31 -29.16 -17.62 9.56
CA ILE A 31 -29.62 -18.04 10.89
C ILE A 31 -31.12 -17.77 11.02
N ASP A 32 -31.56 -16.56 10.67
CA ASP A 32 -32.96 -16.13 10.74
C ASP A 32 -33.32 -15.35 9.47
N PRO A 33 -33.54 -16.02 8.31
CA PRO A 33 -33.84 -15.33 7.07
C PRO A 33 -35.27 -14.77 7.05
N HIS A 34 -35.42 -13.45 7.05
CA HIS A 34 -36.71 -12.76 6.99
C HIS A 34 -36.66 -11.42 6.24
N LEU A 35 -37.81 -10.94 5.77
CA LEU A 35 -37.92 -9.64 5.12
C LEU A 35 -37.84 -8.49 6.13
N VAL A 36 -37.04 -7.48 5.80
CA VAL A 36 -36.99 -6.21 6.55
C VAL A 36 -37.54 -5.04 5.73
N ALA A 37 -37.56 -5.15 4.39
CA ALA A 37 -38.19 -4.17 3.51
C ALA A 37 -38.58 -4.78 2.15
N SER A 38 -39.56 -4.17 1.49
CA SER A 38 -39.95 -4.50 0.11
C SER A 38 -40.48 -3.27 -0.63
N TRP A 39 -40.55 -3.36 -1.95
CA TRP A 39 -41.08 -2.30 -2.83
C TRP A 39 -42.48 -1.81 -2.47
N ASN A 40 -43.29 -2.68 -1.88
CA ASN A 40 -44.68 -2.41 -1.49
C ASN A 40 -44.91 -2.41 0.02
N SER A 41 -43.88 -2.63 0.85
CA SER A 41 -43.98 -2.79 2.31
C SER A 41 -44.81 -3.98 2.83
N PHE A 42 -45.43 -4.80 1.98
CA PHE A 42 -46.23 -5.97 2.37
C PHE A 42 -45.94 -7.22 1.53
N ALA A 43 -44.73 -7.34 0.98
CA ALA A 43 -44.36 -8.51 0.20
C ALA A 43 -44.45 -9.79 1.05
N PRO A 44 -44.88 -10.93 0.46
CA PRO A 44 -44.99 -12.18 1.19
C PRO A 44 -43.62 -12.63 1.70
N ASP A 45 -43.47 -12.80 3.03
CA ASP A 45 -42.23 -13.21 3.69
C ASP A 45 -42.18 -14.73 3.94
N PRO A 46 -41.34 -15.49 3.21
CA PRO A 46 -41.16 -16.92 3.44
C PRO A 46 -40.65 -17.29 4.84
N GLY A 47 -39.94 -16.40 5.53
CA GLY A 47 -39.38 -16.61 6.87
C GLY A 47 -40.37 -16.33 8.00
N ARG A 48 -41.35 -15.44 7.77
CA ARG A 48 -42.30 -14.97 8.81
C ARG A 48 -43.77 -15.15 8.41
N SER A 49 -44.11 -16.34 7.91
CA SER A 49 -45.49 -16.72 7.56
C SER A 49 -45.94 -17.98 8.32
N PRO A 50 -46.40 -17.86 9.58
CA PRO A 50 -46.62 -19.00 10.51
C PRO A 50 -47.72 -19.99 10.09
N HIS A 51 -48.50 -19.69 9.05
CA HIS A 51 -49.63 -20.52 8.58
C HIS A 51 -49.54 -20.91 7.10
N ARG A 52 -48.38 -20.70 6.46
CA ARG A 52 -48.20 -20.98 5.03
C ARG A 52 -46.90 -21.73 4.80
N ALA A 53 -46.89 -22.65 3.82
CA ALA A 53 -45.67 -23.38 3.51
C ALA A 53 -44.61 -22.42 2.94
N PRO A 54 -43.38 -22.36 3.48
CA PRO A 54 -42.35 -21.41 3.03
C PRO A 54 -42.08 -21.47 1.52
N LYS A 55 -42.15 -22.66 0.91
CA LYS A 55 -42.00 -22.86 -0.54
C LYS A 55 -43.09 -22.15 -1.36
N GLU A 56 -44.33 -22.14 -0.87
CA GLU A 56 -45.45 -21.47 -1.55
C GLU A 56 -45.34 -19.95 -1.43
N VAL A 57 -45.00 -19.46 -0.24
CA VAL A 57 -44.76 -18.03 0.00
C VAL A 57 -43.60 -17.53 -0.86
N MET A 58 -42.52 -18.31 -0.95
CA MET A 58 -41.39 -18.02 -1.84
C MET A 58 -41.81 -18.00 -3.31
N ALA A 59 -42.63 -18.97 -3.76
CA ALA A 59 -43.12 -19.00 -5.13
C ALA A 59 -43.99 -17.77 -5.44
N GLN A 60 -44.82 -17.33 -4.50
CA GLN A 60 -45.61 -16.11 -4.62
C GLN A 60 -44.72 -14.87 -4.69
N LEU A 61 -43.71 -14.77 -3.81
CA LEU A 61 -42.75 -13.67 -3.83
C LEU A 61 -42.03 -13.57 -5.18
N VAL A 62 -41.50 -14.70 -5.67
CA VAL A 62 -40.84 -14.77 -6.98
C VAL A 62 -41.80 -14.36 -8.10
N ALA A 63 -43.05 -14.81 -8.08
CA ALA A 63 -44.04 -14.44 -9.08
C ALA A 63 -44.35 -12.93 -9.08
N GLN A 64 -44.44 -12.31 -7.90
CA GLN A 64 -44.63 -10.87 -7.77
C GLN A 64 -43.40 -10.10 -8.27
N LEU A 65 -42.18 -10.50 -7.89
CA LEU A 65 -40.96 -9.86 -8.37
C LEU A 65 -40.83 -9.96 -9.89
N ASP A 66 -41.06 -11.13 -10.48
CA ASP A 66 -40.90 -11.38 -11.92
C ASP A 66 -41.99 -10.77 -12.81
N GLN A 67 -43.09 -10.25 -12.25
CA GLN A 67 -44.22 -9.77 -13.04
C GLN A 67 -43.80 -8.75 -14.12
N PRO A 68 -43.01 -7.70 -13.83
CA PRO A 68 -42.58 -6.74 -14.86
C PRO A 68 -41.68 -7.37 -15.92
N VAL A 69 -40.80 -8.30 -15.51
CA VAL A 69 -39.92 -9.03 -16.44
C VAL A 69 -40.73 -9.90 -17.40
N LYS A 70 -41.74 -10.61 -16.90
CA LYS A 70 -42.62 -11.46 -17.71
C LYS A 70 -43.47 -10.65 -18.69
N MET A 71 -43.93 -9.45 -18.31
CA MET A 71 -44.69 -8.57 -19.21
C MET A 71 -43.88 -8.18 -20.45
N LEU A 72 -42.55 -8.03 -20.34
CA LEU A 72 -41.69 -7.70 -21.47
C LEU A 72 -41.32 -8.92 -22.34
N GLY A 73 -41.42 -10.14 -21.82
CA GLY A 73 -41.01 -11.36 -22.52
C GLY A 73 -39.59 -11.24 -23.09
N ASP A 74 -39.46 -11.46 -24.40
CA ASP A 74 -38.17 -11.42 -25.12
C ASP A 74 -37.50 -10.03 -25.13
N LYS A 75 -38.24 -8.96 -24.81
CA LYS A 75 -37.69 -7.60 -24.71
C LYS A 75 -36.99 -7.33 -23.36
N ALA A 76 -37.09 -8.25 -22.40
CA ALA A 76 -36.43 -8.14 -21.11
C ALA A 76 -34.90 -8.05 -21.26
N PRO A 77 -34.19 -7.35 -20.36
CA PRO A 77 -32.73 -7.32 -20.37
C PRO A 77 -32.15 -8.73 -20.15
N ARG A 78 -30.95 -8.97 -20.70
CA ARG A 78 -30.21 -10.22 -20.49
C ARG A 78 -30.04 -10.54 -19.00
N ASP A 79 -29.62 -9.55 -18.23
CA ASP A 79 -29.56 -9.64 -16.77
C ASP A 79 -30.87 -9.13 -16.21
N THR A 80 -31.63 -10.03 -15.57
CA THR A 80 -32.97 -9.74 -15.07
C THR A 80 -32.98 -9.45 -13.58
N VAL A 81 -31.92 -9.80 -12.85
CA VAL A 81 -31.82 -9.63 -11.40
C VAL A 81 -30.58 -8.85 -11.01
N TRP A 82 -30.79 -7.88 -10.12
CA TRP A 82 -29.78 -7.16 -9.39
C TRP A 82 -29.75 -7.66 -7.94
N HIS A 83 -28.57 -7.99 -7.43
CA HIS A 83 -28.37 -8.48 -6.06
C HIS A 83 -27.24 -7.71 -5.39
N CYS A 84 -27.50 -7.20 -4.19
CA CYS A 84 -26.55 -6.45 -3.39
C CYS A 84 -26.56 -6.94 -1.93
N PRO A 85 -25.69 -7.89 -1.55
CA PRO A 85 -25.32 -8.09 -0.15
C PRO A 85 -24.73 -6.82 0.46
N VAL A 86 -25.13 -6.52 1.68
CA VAL A 86 -24.68 -5.37 2.48
C VAL A 86 -24.35 -5.88 3.87
N ARG A 87 -23.11 -5.65 4.32
CA ARG A 87 -22.60 -6.16 5.59
C ARG A 87 -21.93 -5.05 6.42
N ALA A 88 -22.23 -5.04 7.72
CA ALA A 88 -21.54 -4.28 8.76
C ALA A 88 -20.29 -5.04 9.26
N ALA A 89 -19.31 -4.34 9.82
CA ALA A 89 -18.17 -5.00 10.42
C ALA A 89 -18.59 -5.80 11.68
N PRO A 90 -17.89 -6.88 12.06
CA PRO A 90 -18.21 -7.61 13.29
C PRO A 90 -18.14 -6.75 14.56
N GLU A 91 -17.35 -5.66 14.52
CA GLU A 91 -17.20 -4.71 15.62
C GLU A 91 -18.25 -3.59 15.61
N ASP A 92 -19.10 -3.51 14.58
CA ASP A 92 -20.16 -2.51 14.47
C ASP A 92 -21.35 -2.85 15.40
N PRO A 93 -22.15 -1.84 15.82
CA PRO A 93 -23.37 -2.11 16.57
C PRO A 93 -24.34 -2.99 15.77
N ILE A 94 -25.04 -3.89 16.46
CA ILE A 94 -26.13 -4.67 15.86
C ILE A 94 -27.27 -3.73 15.51
N LEU A 95 -27.66 -3.75 14.24
CA LEU A 95 -28.74 -2.90 13.73
C LEU A 95 -30.09 -3.60 13.82
N THR A 96 -31.13 -2.83 14.10
CA THR A 96 -32.53 -3.29 14.11
C THR A 96 -33.06 -3.48 12.68
N ASP A 97 -34.16 -4.21 12.53
CA ASP A 97 -34.80 -4.41 11.22
C ASP A 97 -35.22 -3.09 10.57
N ALA A 98 -35.68 -2.12 11.36
CA ALA A 98 -36.03 -0.79 10.88
C ALA A 98 -34.82 -0.02 10.31
N GLN A 99 -33.66 -0.14 10.96
CA GLN A 99 -32.42 0.47 10.47
C GLN A 99 -31.91 -0.24 9.22
N TRP A 100 -31.98 -1.58 9.18
CA TRP A 100 -31.67 -2.34 7.98
C TRP A 100 -32.60 -2.03 6.81
N ALA A 101 -33.88 -1.79 7.09
CA ALA A 101 -34.88 -1.36 6.10
C ALA A 101 -34.54 0.02 5.52
N ASP A 102 -34.19 0.99 6.38
CA ASP A 102 -33.71 2.32 5.94
C ASP A 102 -32.45 2.21 5.07
N ILE A 103 -31.46 1.44 5.50
CA ILE A 103 -30.23 1.17 4.73
C ILE A 103 -30.56 0.59 3.36
N ALA A 104 -31.50 -0.37 3.29
CA ALA A 104 -31.90 -0.96 2.04
C ALA A 104 -32.53 0.06 1.08
N ARG A 105 -33.46 0.89 1.57
CA ARG A 105 -34.10 1.97 0.78
C ARG A 105 -33.06 2.94 0.22
N ARG A 106 -32.15 3.41 1.07
CA ARG A 106 -31.06 4.32 0.67
C ARG A 106 -30.16 3.69 -0.42
N ILE A 107 -29.90 2.38 -0.34
CA ILE A 107 -29.08 1.68 -1.33
C ILE A 107 -29.82 1.50 -2.65
N VAL A 108 -31.10 1.10 -2.67
CA VAL A 108 -31.85 0.95 -3.93
C VAL A 108 -32.12 2.30 -4.60
N ALA A 109 -32.31 3.36 -3.83
CA ALA A 109 -32.41 4.74 -4.34
C ALA A 109 -31.08 5.17 -4.98
N ALA A 110 -29.97 5.01 -4.27
CA ALA A 110 -28.64 5.35 -4.80
C ALA A 110 -28.25 4.50 -6.02
N ALA A 111 -28.75 3.27 -6.14
CA ALA A 111 -28.50 2.40 -7.28
C ALA A 111 -29.35 2.75 -8.52
N GLY A 112 -30.34 3.65 -8.39
CA GLY A 112 -31.33 3.92 -9.44
C GLY A 112 -32.33 2.78 -9.65
N ILE A 113 -32.42 1.85 -8.69
CA ILE A 113 -33.35 0.71 -8.71
C ILE A 113 -34.75 1.18 -8.29
N ALA A 114 -34.81 1.91 -7.17
CA ALA A 114 -36.04 2.52 -6.66
C ALA A 114 -35.72 3.90 -6.08
N PRO A 115 -35.67 4.95 -6.92
CA PRO A 115 -35.55 6.34 -6.47
C PRO A 115 -36.69 6.71 -5.51
N ASP A 116 -36.41 7.62 -4.57
CA ASP A 116 -37.41 8.07 -3.61
C ASP A 116 -38.60 8.74 -4.32
N GLY A 117 -39.82 8.31 -3.97
CA GLY A 117 -41.07 8.82 -4.55
C GLY A 117 -41.45 8.23 -5.92
N ASP A 118 -40.68 7.26 -6.45
CA ASP A 118 -40.99 6.61 -7.72
C ASP A 118 -41.79 5.31 -7.51
N GLU A 119 -43.12 5.42 -7.61
CA GLU A 119 -44.03 4.28 -7.45
C GLU A 119 -43.92 3.27 -8.61
N GLU A 120 -43.41 3.69 -9.77
CA GLU A 120 -43.21 2.85 -10.95
C GLU A 120 -41.83 2.19 -11.02
N ALA A 121 -41.03 2.31 -9.95
CA ALA A 121 -39.69 1.75 -9.82
C ALA A 121 -39.62 0.22 -9.96
N CYS A 122 -38.39 -0.31 -10.00
CA CYS A 122 -38.20 -1.76 -9.97
C CYS A 122 -38.72 -2.40 -8.68
N ARG A 123 -39.27 -3.62 -8.79
CA ARG A 123 -39.62 -4.40 -7.61
C ARG A 123 -38.39 -4.97 -6.93
N TRP A 124 -38.31 -4.83 -5.60
CA TRP A 124 -37.15 -5.17 -4.80
C TRP A 124 -37.53 -5.63 -3.39
N VAL A 125 -36.69 -6.48 -2.78
CA VAL A 125 -36.79 -6.91 -1.39
C VAL A 125 -35.45 -6.84 -0.69
N ALA A 126 -35.47 -6.62 0.62
CA ALA A 126 -34.32 -6.78 1.50
C ALA A 126 -34.60 -7.87 2.53
N VAL A 127 -33.68 -8.84 2.58
CA VAL A 127 -33.76 -10.00 3.47
C VAL A 127 -32.61 -9.94 4.46
N ARG A 128 -32.91 -9.93 5.76
CA ARG A 128 -31.91 -10.06 6.83
C ARG A 128 -31.76 -11.53 7.16
N HIS A 129 -30.53 -12.02 7.24
CA HIS A 129 -30.26 -13.42 7.61
C HIS A 129 -29.38 -13.59 8.85
N ALA A 130 -28.68 -12.54 9.27
CA ALA A 130 -27.88 -12.50 10.48
C ALA A 130 -27.84 -11.06 11.04
N ASP A 131 -27.17 -10.88 12.18
CA ASP A 131 -27.04 -9.58 12.83
C ASP A 131 -26.23 -8.55 12.03
N ASP A 132 -25.26 -9.03 11.25
CA ASP A 132 -24.28 -8.19 10.58
C ASP A 132 -24.59 -7.93 9.09
N HIS A 133 -25.61 -8.57 8.48
CA HIS A 133 -25.85 -8.39 7.04
C HIS A 133 -27.29 -8.63 6.55
N ILE A 134 -27.60 -7.93 5.45
CA ILE A 134 -28.79 -8.12 4.62
C ILE A 134 -28.41 -8.42 3.17
N HIS A 135 -29.35 -9.00 2.42
CA HIS A 135 -29.30 -9.14 0.98
C HIS A 135 -30.45 -8.39 0.33
N ILE A 136 -30.12 -7.49 -0.59
CA ILE A 136 -31.11 -6.75 -1.37
C ILE A 136 -31.18 -7.38 -2.76
N ALA A 137 -32.37 -7.76 -3.21
CA ALA A 137 -32.61 -8.31 -4.55
C ALA A 137 -33.69 -7.50 -5.27
N ALA A 138 -33.47 -7.18 -6.54
CA ALA A 138 -34.41 -6.44 -7.37
C ALA A 138 -34.47 -7.00 -8.79
N THR A 139 -35.63 -6.91 -9.43
CA THR A 139 -35.75 -7.18 -10.87
C THR A 139 -35.35 -5.95 -11.67
N LEU A 140 -34.60 -6.13 -12.75
CA LEU A 140 -34.09 -5.04 -13.59
C LEU A 140 -35.08 -4.54 -14.65
N VAL A 141 -36.37 -4.59 -14.32
CA VAL A 141 -37.47 -4.06 -15.11
C VAL A 141 -38.37 -3.27 -14.17
N ARG A 142 -38.65 -2.02 -14.54
CA ARG A 142 -39.56 -1.11 -13.82
C ARG A 142 -41.01 -1.54 -14.03
N GLN A 143 -41.92 -1.08 -13.17
CA GLN A 143 -43.35 -1.40 -13.31
C GLN A 143 -43.94 -0.80 -14.58
N ASP A 144 -43.43 0.36 -15.03
CA ASP A 144 -43.74 1.00 -16.31
C ASP A 144 -43.10 0.32 -17.56
N GLY A 145 -42.40 -0.79 -17.38
CA GLY A 145 -41.75 -1.55 -18.46
C GLY A 145 -40.43 -0.96 -18.97
N ARG A 146 -39.96 0.18 -18.43
CA ARG A 146 -38.63 0.72 -18.75
C ARG A 146 -37.54 -0.01 -17.97
N ARG A 147 -36.29 0.27 -18.32
CA ARG A 147 -35.11 -0.18 -17.57
C ARG A 147 -34.76 0.85 -16.48
N PRO A 148 -34.30 0.42 -15.30
CA PRO A 148 -33.79 1.35 -14.30
C PRO A 148 -32.53 2.06 -14.80
N GLU A 149 -32.38 3.34 -14.45
CA GLU A 149 -31.20 4.14 -14.77
C GLU A 149 -30.07 3.82 -13.78
N ARG A 150 -29.18 2.88 -14.17
CA ARG A 150 -28.13 2.34 -13.31
C ARG A 150 -26.72 2.79 -13.67
N GLY A 151 -26.58 3.95 -14.30
CA GLY A 151 -25.27 4.49 -14.69
C GLY A 151 -24.34 4.62 -13.48
N TYR A 152 -23.25 3.83 -13.47
CA TYR A 152 -22.25 3.81 -12.38
C TYR A 152 -22.82 3.48 -10.98
N ASP A 153 -23.85 2.63 -10.91
CA ASP A 153 -24.52 2.25 -9.65
C ASP A 153 -23.57 1.77 -8.55
N GLN A 154 -22.51 1.02 -8.88
CA GLN A 154 -21.49 0.60 -7.91
C GLN A 154 -20.85 1.79 -7.17
N ARG A 155 -20.53 2.88 -7.88
CA ARG A 155 -19.95 4.09 -7.28
C ARG A 155 -20.99 4.84 -6.44
N ALA A 156 -22.23 4.92 -6.93
CA ALA A 156 -23.31 5.59 -6.22
C ALA A 156 -23.67 4.86 -4.90
N VAL A 157 -23.81 3.54 -4.95
CA VAL A 157 -24.05 2.69 -3.77
C VAL A 157 -22.88 2.75 -2.79
N GLN A 158 -21.63 2.74 -3.26
CA GLN A 158 -20.48 2.94 -2.36
C GLN A 158 -20.50 4.30 -1.67
N ARG A 159 -20.84 5.39 -2.39
CA ARG A 159 -21.00 6.72 -1.77
C ARG A 159 -22.14 6.74 -0.74
N ALA A 160 -23.25 6.07 -1.01
CA ALA A 160 -24.34 5.93 -0.06
C ALA A 160 -23.90 5.16 1.19
N ALA A 161 -23.17 4.05 1.03
CA ALA A 161 -22.61 3.29 2.13
C ALA A 161 -21.66 4.12 3.02
N ARG A 162 -20.85 5.02 2.44
CA ARG A 162 -20.01 5.94 3.23
C ARG A 162 -20.82 6.94 4.07
N LYS A 163 -21.98 7.38 3.58
CA LYS A 163 -22.89 8.23 4.37
C LYS A 163 -23.58 7.44 5.47
N ILE A 164 -24.10 6.25 5.13
CA ILE A 164 -24.71 5.30 6.08
C ILE A 164 -23.76 5.00 7.23
N GLU A 165 -22.46 4.79 6.94
CA GLU A 165 -21.46 4.56 7.99
C GLU A 165 -21.35 5.72 8.98
N VAL A 166 -21.50 6.96 8.53
CA VAL A 166 -21.50 8.13 9.42
C VAL A 166 -22.79 8.19 10.22
N ASP A 167 -23.93 8.08 9.56
CA ASP A 167 -25.26 8.27 10.19
C ASP A 167 -25.56 7.23 11.27
N TYR A 168 -25.07 5.99 11.07
CA TYR A 168 -25.28 4.88 12.01
C TYR A 168 -24.08 4.60 12.91
N GLY A 169 -23.04 5.45 12.90
CA GLY A 169 -21.85 5.27 13.73
C GLY A 169 -21.10 3.96 13.45
N LEU A 170 -21.15 3.47 12.20
CA LEU A 170 -20.48 2.25 11.78
C LEU A 170 -19.01 2.52 11.41
N ARG A 171 -18.23 1.45 11.30
CA ARG A 171 -16.85 1.48 10.83
C ARG A 171 -16.76 2.16 9.47
N ARG A 172 -16.17 3.36 9.49
CA ARG A 172 -15.93 4.19 8.32
C ARG A 172 -14.81 3.59 7.49
N LEU A 173 -15.14 3.14 6.28
CA LEU A 173 -14.14 2.62 5.36
C LEU A 173 -13.59 3.73 4.47
N LYS A 174 -12.27 3.77 4.27
CA LYS A 174 -11.65 4.67 3.30
C LYS A 174 -12.22 4.40 1.91
N GLN A 175 -12.45 5.45 1.12
CA GLN A 175 -13.00 5.32 -0.23
C GLN A 175 -12.03 4.53 -1.14
N GLY A 176 -12.56 3.66 -2.00
CA GLY A 176 -11.77 3.00 -3.02
C GLY A 176 -11.32 4.00 -4.09
N ASP A 177 -10.03 4.01 -4.38
CA ASP A 177 -9.43 4.91 -5.37
C ASP A 177 -9.04 4.19 -6.68
N GLY A 178 -9.25 2.87 -6.76
CA GLY A 178 -9.01 2.07 -7.96
C GLY A 178 -7.54 1.81 -8.31
N THR A 179 -6.58 2.11 -7.42
CA THR A 179 -5.15 1.91 -7.69
C THR A 179 -4.56 0.66 -7.04
N GLY A 180 -5.31 -0.01 -6.15
CA GLY A 180 -4.88 -1.25 -5.48
C GLY A 180 -4.82 -2.47 -6.40
N ALA A 181 -4.05 -3.49 -5.99
CA ALA A 181 -4.04 -4.80 -6.62
C ALA A 181 -5.43 -5.46 -6.57
N LYS A 182 -5.69 -6.37 -7.51
CA LYS A 182 -6.93 -7.16 -7.48
C LYS A 182 -6.87 -8.11 -6.30
N ARG A 183 -7.83 -7.97 -5.38
CA ARG A 183 -8.02 -8.91 -4.28
C ARG A 183 -8.47 -10.27 -4.80
N PRO A 184 -8.15 -11.38 -4.13
CA PRO A 184 -8.69 -12.67 -4.49
C PRO A 184 -10.21 -12.66 -4.48
N THR A 185 -10.80 -13.41 -5.39
CA THR A 185 -12.24 -13.61 -5.41
C THR A 185 -12.66 -14.51 -4.25
N SER A 186 -13.93 -14.47 -3.86
CA SER A 186 -14.46 -15.41 -2.87
C SER A 186 -14.22 -16.88 -3.27
N LYS A 187 -14.28 -17.21 -4.58
CA LYS A 187 -13.98 -18.55 -5.08
C LYS A 187 -12.51 -18.94 -4.84
N GLU A 188 -11.59 -18.01 -5.04
CA GLU A 188 -10.15 -18.23 -4.80
C GLU A 188 -9.88 -18.42 -3.31
N HIS A 189 -10.51 -17.64 -2.43
CA HIS A 189 -10.42 -17.84 -0.98
C HIS A 189 -10.99 -19.20 -0.52
N PHE A 190 -12.17 -19.60 -1.01
CA PHE A 190 -12.73 -20.91 -0.67
C PHE A 190 -11.90 -22.07 -1.23
N LYS A 191 -11.29 -21.89 -2.41
CA LYS A 191 -10.35 -22.87 -2.96
C LYS A 191 -9.14 -23.03 -2.05
N ALA A 192 -8.51 -21.93 -1.65
CA ALA A 192 -7.36 -21.94 -0.74
C ALA A 192 -7.71 -22.64 0.59
N LYS A 193 -8.83 -22.25 1.21
CA LYS A 193 -9.32 -22.88 2.45
C LYS A 193 -9.56 -24.38 2.30
N ARG A 194 -10.18 -24.82 1.20
CA ARG A 194 -10.43 -26.26 0.93
C ARG A 194 -9.13 -27.05 0.74
N LEU A 195 -8.09 -26.41 0.23
CA LEU A 195 -6.77 -27.00 0.04
C LEU A 195 -5.87 -26.84 1.28
N GLY A 196 -6.38 -26.29 2.39
CA GLY A 196 -5.58 -26.05 3.59
C GLY A 196 -4.46 -25.01 3.41
N GLN A 197 -4.63 -24.08 2.47
CA GLN A 197 -3.64 -23.05 2.14
C GLN A 197 -3.93 -21.76 2.91
N ASP A 198 -2.89 -21.13 3.45
CA ASP A 198 -2.99 -19.87 4.20
C ASP A 198 -3.33 -18.66 3.31
N ALA A 199 -3.01 -18.73 2.02
CA ALA A 199 -3.23 -17.67 1.05
C ALA A 199 -3.76 -18.20 -0.27
N ALA A 200 -4.53 -17.36 -0.98
CA ALA A 200 -4.94 -17.67 -2.34
C ALA A 200 -3.74 -17.61 -3.30
N THR A 201 -3.71 -18.50 -4.30
CA THR A 201 -2.64 -18.55 -5.32
C THR A 201 -2.33 -17.18 -5.94
N ARG A 202 -3.35 -16.36 -6.18
CA ARG A 202 -3.19 -15.00 -6.70
C ARG A 202 -2.28 -14.14 -5.83
N ASP A 203 -2.43 -14.19 -4.51
CA ASP A 203 -1.60 -13.39 -3.59
C ASP A 203 -0.17 -13.94 -3.53
N VAL A 204 -0.01 -15.27 -3.51
CA VAL A 204 1.31 -15.92 -3.58
C VAL A 204 2.05 -15.55 -4.86
N LEU A 205 1.38 -15.62 -6.02
CA LEU A 205 1.95 -15.22 -7.30
C LEU A 205 2.28 -13.73 -7.34
N ARG A 206 1.39 -12.87 -6.84
CA ARG A 206 1.65 -11.41 -6.78
C ARG A 206 2.92 -11.13 -5.98
N LEU A 207 3.06 -11.75 -4.81
CA LEU A 207 4.24 -11.60 -3.95
C LEU A 207 5.52 -12.09 -4.64
N ARG A 208 5.52 -13.31 -5.18
CA ARG A 208 6.69 -13.88 -5.88
C ARG A 208 7.12 -13.05 -7.08
N VAL A 209 6.16 -12.60 -7.89
CA VAL A 209 6.43 -11.79 -9.08
C VAL A 209 6.99 -10.42 -8.70
N ARG A 210 6.42 -9.72 -7.71
CA ARG A 210 6.96 -8.44 -7.23
C ARG A 210 8.40 -8.56 -6.74
N ARG A 211 8.65 -9.57 -5.91
CA ARG A 211 9.97 -9.88 -5.36
C ARG A 211 11.00 -10.19 -6.47
N ALA A 212 10.62 -10.97 -7.47
CA ALA A 212 11.46 -11.23 -8.64
C ALA A 212 11.77 -9.95 -9.44
N VAL A 213 10.78 -9.05 -9.64
CA VAL A 213 11.01 -7.75 -10.30
C VAL A 213 11.96 -6.86 -9.49
N ALA A 214 11.84 -6.86 -8.17
CA ALA A 214 12.73 -6.07 -7.32
C ALA A 214 14.18 -6.57 -7.40
N ALA A 215 14.37 -7.89 -7.35
CA ALA A 215 15.67 -8.54 -7.32
C ALA A 215 16.41 -8.56 -8.67
N ALA A 216 15.71 -8.74 -9.79
CA ALA A 216 16.31 -8.95 -11.10
C ALA A 216 17.03 -7.71 -11.67
N ALA A 217 18.19 -7.92 -12.29
CA ALA A 217 18.93 -6.92 -13.06
C ALA A 217 18.35 -6.72 -14.46
N ASP A 218 17.86 -7.81 -15.06
CA ASP A 218 17.34 -7.86 -16.42
C ASP A 218 16.18 -8.86 -16.56
N GLU A 219 15.65 -8.99 -17.78
CA GLU A 219 14.50 -9.85 -18.06
C GLU A 219 14.83 -11.35 -17.94
N ALA A 220 16.07 -11.75 -18.26
CA ALA A 220 16.48 -13.14 -18.18
C ALA A 220 16.58 -13.59 -16.71
N GLU A 221 17.22 -12.78 -15.87
CA GLU A 221 17.28 -13.02 -14.43
C GLU A 221 15.88 -12.99 -13.80
N PHE A 222 14.99 -12.10 -14.25
CA PHE A 222 13.60 -12.07 -13.79
C PHE A 222 12.89 -13.41 -14.00
N PHE A 223 13.01 -14.01 -15.19
CA PHE A 223 12.39 -15.32 -15.44
C PHE A 223 13.08 -16.45 -14.68
N ALA A 224 14.41 -16.42 -14.55
CA ALA A 224 15.14 -17.41 -13.77
C ALA A 224 14.73 -17.40 -12.27
N LEU A 225 14.54 -16.21 -11.68
CA LEU A 225 14.07 -16.07 -10.30
C LEU A 225 12.65 -16.59 -10.09
N LEU A 226 11.77 -16.41 -11.10
CA LEU A 226 10.42 -16.96 -11.06
C LEU A 226 10.42 -18.50 -11.10
N GLU A 227 11.23 -19.08 -11.99
CA GLU A 227 11.38 -20.53 -12.09
C GLU A 227 11.95 -21.12 -10.80
N ALA A 228 13.01 -20.49 -10.25
CA ALA A 228 13.61 -20.88 -8.97
C ALA A 228 12.62 -20.81 -7.78
N THR A 229 11.60 -19.96 -7.88
CA THR A 229 10.52 -19.87 -6.88
C THR A 229 9.29 -20.69 -7.25
N GLY A 230 9.41 -21.63 -8.20
CA GLY A 230 8.36 -22.57 -8.58
C GLY A 230 7.18 -21.93 -9.31
N VAL A 231 7.41 -20.78 -9.99
CA VAL A 231 6.40 -20.11 -10.82
C VAL A 231 6.58 -20.53 -12.27
N THR A 232 5.53 -21.09 -12.86
CA THR A 232 5.50 -21.39 -14.30
C THR A 232 5.14 -20.12 -15.07
N VAL A 233 5.97 -19.78 -16.06
CA VAL A 233 5.80 -18.62 -16.93
C VAL A 233 5.28 -19.06 -18.29
N ARG A 234 4.26 -18.35 -18.80
CA ARG A 234 3.77 -18.50 -20.18
C ARG A 234 3.78 -17.14 -20.88
N LEU A 235 4.63 -17.01 -21.89
CA LEU A 235 4.70 -15.83 -22.73
C LEU A 235 3.53 -15.80 -23.72
N LYS A 236 2.97 -14.61 -23.91
CA LYS A 236 2.02 -14.32 -24.99
C LYS A 236 2.79 -13.68 -26.12
N LEU A 237 3.01 -14.43 -27.20
CA LEU A 237 3.74 -13.95 -28.37
C LEU A 237 2.81 -13.18 -29.31
N GLY A 238 3.34 -12.14 -29.93
CA GLY A 238 2.70 -11.44 -31.05
C GLY A 238 2.95 -12.15 -32.38
N PRO A 239 2.33 -11.67 -33.48
CA PRO A 239 2.57 -12.22 -34.82
C PRO A 239 4.04 -12.16 -35.26
N SER A 240 4.81 -11.20 -34.74
CA SER A 240 6.26 -11.05 -34.98
C SER A 240 7.12 -12.06 -34.21
N GLY A 241 6.54 -12.84 -33.29
CA GLY A 241 7.29 -13.69 -32.35
C GLY A 241 7.69 -13.00 -31.05
N ASP A 242 7.53 -11.67 -30.94
CA ASP A 242 7.88 -10.92 -29.72
C ASP A 242 6.92 -11.20 -28.57
N ALA A 243 7.44 -11.30 -27.35
CA ALA A 243 6.60 -11.43 -26.17
C ALA A 243 5.88 -10.10 -25.85
N LEU A 244 4.55 -10.10 -26.01
CA LEU A 244 3.65 -8.97 -25.72
C LEU A 244 3.07 -9.01 -24.30
N GLY A 245 3.14 -10.17 -23.64
CA GLY A 245 2.62 -10.35 -22.29
C GLY A 245 3.16 -11.61 -21.62
N CYS A 246 2.93 -11.70 -20.31
CA CYS A 246 3.37 -12.81 -19.49
C CYS A 246 2.24 -13.23 -18.53
N ASN A 247 2.00 -14.54 -18.45
CA ASN A 247 1.10 -15.15 -17.49
C ASN A 247 1.89 -16.05 -16.53
N PHE A 248 1.43 -16.10 -15.29
CA PHE A 248 2.07 -16.81 -14.18
C PHE A 248 1.12 -17.84 -13.60
N ALA A 249 1.63 -19.03 -13.26
CA ALA A 249 0.88 -20.08 -12.59
C ALA A 249 1.73 -20.75 -11.52
N LEU A 250 1.08 -21.30 -10.49
CA LEU A 250 1.70 -22.29 -9.61
C LEU A 250 1.30 -23.68 -10.13
N PRO A 251 2.25 -24.63 -10.30
CA PRO A 251 1.95 -25.96 -10.82
C PRO A 251 0.86 -26.70 -10.03
N ALA A 252 0.80 -26.50 -8.71
CA ALA A 252 -0.17 -27.12 -7.82
C ALA A 252 -1.58 -26.50 -7.92
N ASP A 253 -1.75 -25.33 -8.53
CA ASP A 253 -3.04 -24.65 -8.66
C ASP A 253 -3.69 -25.01 -10.00
N THR A 254 -4.46 -26.10 -10.04
CA THR A 254 -5.08 -26.62 -11.27
C THR A 254 -6.58 -26.37 -11.35
N ASN A 255 -7.12 -26.35 -12.57
CA ASN A 255 -8.55 -26.32 -12.84
C ASN A 255 -9.17 -27.74 -12.74
N ASP A 256 -10.48 -27.87 -12.98
CA ASP A 256 -11.19 -29.16 -12.92
C ASP A 256 -10.69 -30.19 -13.96
N LYS A 257 -9.86 -29.77 -14.93
CA LYS A 257 -9.22 -30.62 -15.95
C LYS A 257 -7.77 -30.98 -15.60
N GLY A 258 -7.26 -30.56 -14.44
CA GLY A 258 -5.87 -30.77 -14.04
C GLY A 258 -4.86 -29.83 -14.70
N GLU A 259 -5.31 -28.80 -15.43
CA GLU A 259 -4.42 -27.85 -16.08
C GLU A 259 -4.08 -26.67 -15.14
N PRO A 260 -2.85 -26.13 -15.15
CA PRO A 260 -2.49 -24.99 -14.30
C PRO A 260 -3.34 -23.74 -14.59
N VAL A 261 -3.74 -23.04 -13.52
CA VAL A 261 -4.50 -21.79 -13.61
C VAL A 261 -3.53 -20.62 -13.79
N PHE A 262 -3.59 -19.97 -14.96
CA PHE A 262 -2.74 -18.84 -15.31
C PHE A 262 -3.37 -17.49 -14.99
N TYR A 263 -2.56 -16.59 -14.43
CA TYR A 263 -2.91 -15.21 -14.14
C TYR A 263 -2.04 -14.28 -14.99
N SER A 264 -2.63 -13.33 -15.70
CA SER A 264 -1.84 -12.28 -16.35
C SER A 264 -1.18 -11.40 -15.29
N GLY A 265 -0.01 -10.84 -15.60
CA GLY A 265 0.66 -9.91 -14.70
C GLY A 265 -0.23 -8.73 -14.27
N SER A 266 -0.99 -8.15 -15.21
CA SER A 266 -1.98 -7.09 -14.92
C SER A 266 -3.17 -7.55 -14.05
N ALA A 267 -3.46 -8.85 -14.00
CA ALA A 267 -4.46 -9.42 -13.10
C ALA A 267 -3.91 -9.64 -11.69
N LEU A 268 -2.59 -9.83 -11.53
CA LEU A 268 -1.93 -9.85 -10.23
C LEU A 268 -1.86 -8.43 -9.66
N ALA A 269 -1.30 -7.49 -10.42
CA ALA A 269 -1.35 -6.07 -10.09
C ALA A 269 -1.14 -5.15 -11.31
N PRO A 270 -1.63 -3.90 -11.29
CA PRO A 270 -1.55 -2.99 -12.43
C PRO A 270 -0.13 -2.68 -12.92
N ASP A 271 0.87 -2.80 -12.05
CA ASP A 271 2.30 -2.55 -12.27
C ASP A 271 3.08 -3.77 -12.79
N LEU A 272 2.46 -4.96 -12.80
CA LEU A 272 3.12 -6.22 -13.15
C LEU A 272 2.85 -6.67 -14.60
N SER A 273 2.40 -5.79 -15.49
CA SER A 273 2.37 -6.13 -16.92
C SER A 273 3.79 -6.20 -17.49
N LEU A 274 4.03 -7.08 -18.46
CA LEU A 274 5.36 -7.25 -19.07
C LEU A 274 5.99 -5.92 -19.56
N PRO A 275 5.25 -4.99 -20.22
CA PRO A 275 5.82 -3.69 -20.59
C PRO A 275 6.25 -2.83 -19.40
N LYS A 276 5.52 -2.89 -18.27
CA LYS A 276 5.88 -2.13 -17.06
C LYS A 276 7.06 -2.76 -16.33
N ILE A 277 7.14 -4.09 -16.31
CA ILE A 277 8.29 -4.83 -15.79
C ILE A 277 9.54 -4.45 -16.59
N ARG A 278 9.48 -4.52 -17.92
CA ARG A 278 10.58 -4.08 -18.80
C ARG A 278 11.02 -2.65 -18.54
N LYS A 279 10.07 -1.71 -18.41
CA LYS A 279 10.37 -0.31 -18.07
C LYS A 279 11.11 -0.22 -16.72
N SER A 280 10.68 -0.98 -15.72
CA SER A 280 11.34 -1.03 -14.41
C SER A 280 12.76 -1.56 -14.50
N LEU A 281 12.98 -2.67 -15.23
CA LEU A 281 14.30 -3.31 -15.36
C LEU A 281 15.29 -2.45 -16.16
N ALA A 282 14.83 -1.77 -17.21
CA ALA A 282 15.67 -0.91 -18.04
C ALA A 282 16.32 0.25 -17.25
N THR A 283 15.65 0.74 -16.20
CA THR A 283 16.22 1.80 -15.34
C THR A 283 17.34 1.31 -14.42
N THR A 284 17.48 0.00 -14.20
CA THR A 284 18.50 -0.58 -13.32
C THR A 284 19.67 -1.24 -14.04
N SER A 285 19.57 -1.44 -15.35
CA SER A 285 20.65 -2.02 -16.18
C SER A 285 21.98 -1.32 -15.89
N PRO A 286 23.06 -2.04 -15.50
CA PRO A 286 24.30 -1.43 -15.04
C PRO A 286 24.96 -0.62 -16.16
N ASP A 287 25.44 0.58 -15.84
CA ASP A 287 26.40 1.29 -16.68
C ASP A 287 27.80 0.72 -16.38
N PRO A 288 28.74 0.66 -17.34
CA PRO A 288 30.11 0.24 -17.04
C PRO A 288 30.77 1.23 -16.07
N VAL A 289 30.99 0.82 -14.83
CA VAL A 289 31.62 1.64 -13.79
C VAL A 289 33.13 1.34 -13.73
N THR A 290 33.96 2.38 -13.78
CA THR A 290 35.43 2.33 -13.70
C THR A 290 35.99 2.49 -12.28
N ALA A 291 35.15 2.74 -11.29
CA ALA A 291 35.55 2.89 -9.88
C ALA A 291 35.25 1.60 -9.07
N PRO A 292 36.04 1.30 -8.01
CA PRO A 292 35.74 0.17 -7.14
C PRO A 292 34.34 0.31 -6.53
N PRO A 293 33.54 -0.77 -6.47
CA PRO A 293 32.19 -0.71 -5.96
C PRO A 293 32.23 -0.30 -4.47
N ALA A 294 31.59 0.83 -4.14
CA ALA A 294 31.42 1.18 -2.73
C ALA A 294 30.46 0.19 -2.07
N ASP A 295 30.64 -0.06 -0.78
CA ASP A 295 29.78 -0.95 0.01
C ASP A 295 28.28 -0.69 -0.27
N PRO A 296 27.53 -1.69 -0.77
CA PRO A 296 26.15 -1.49 -1.20
C PRO A 296 25.21 -1.22 -0.02
N TRP A 297 25.51 -1.64 1.21
CA TRP A 297 24.74 -1.27 2.41
C TRP A 297 24.80 0.24 2.65
N ARG A 298 26.01 0.80 2.60
CA ARG A 298 26.24 2.25 2.69
C ARG A 298 25.51 3.01 1.60
N GLN A 299 25.64 2.58 0.34
CA GLN A 299 25.00 3.27 -0.78
C GLN A 299 23.47 3.25 -0.67
N ALA A 300 22.89 2.08 -0.37
CA ALA A 300 21.45 1.93 -0.18
C ALA A 300 20.95 2.82 0.95
N THR A 301 21.67 2.87 2.07
CA THR A 301 21.29 3.70 3.20
C THR A 301 21.33 5.19 2.85
N ALA A 302 22.42 5.66 2.24
CA ALA A 302 22.54 7.05 1.81
C ALA A 302 21.48 7.45 0.76
N ALA A 303 21.03 6.51 -0.08
CA ALA A 303 19.95 6.74 -1.02
C ALA A 303 18.59 6.80 -0.32
N ALA A 304 18.31 5.88 0.63
CA ALA A 304 17.08 5.87 1.42
C ALA A 304 16.91 7.16 2.25
N GLU A 305 17.98 7.71 2.81
CA GLU A 305 17.95 8.97 3.55
C GLU A 305 17.59 10.21 2.72
N ARG A 306 17.77 10.15 1.39
CA ARG A 306 17.37 11.24 0.49
C ARG A 306 15.88 11.18 0.16
N VAL A 307 15.21 10.06 0.39
CA VAL A 307 13.78 9.89 0.08
C VAL A 307 12.92 10.96 0.77
N PRO A 308 13.05 11.24 2.09
CA PRO A 308 12.33 12.35 2.73
C PRO A 308 12.50 13.70 2.02
N HIS A 309 13.72 14.03 1.59
CA HIS A 309 13.99 15.28 0.87
C HIS A 309 13.21 15.34 -0.45
N HIS A 310 13.21 14.25 -1.22
CA HIS A 310 12.46 14.17 -2.47
C HIS A 310 10.95 14.24 -2.26
N LEU A 311 10.43 13.62 -1.20
CA LEU A 311 9.00 13.68 -0.88
C LEU A 311 8.55 15.10 -0.49
N ILE A 312 9.41 15.93 0.10
CA ILE A 312 9.05 17.28 0.52
C ILE A 312 9.28 18.33 -0.57
N HIS A 313 10.37 18.17 -1.34
CA HIS A 313 10.92 19.26 -2.17
C HIS A 313 10.94 18.98 -3.67
N SER A 314 10.69 17.75 -4.10
CA SER A 314 10.65 17.40 -5.54
C SER A 314 9.21 17.41 -6.08
N ASP A 315 9.07 17.24 -7.39
CA ASP A 315 7.79 17.10 -8.04
C ASP A 315 7.16 15.72 -7.81
N ASP A 316 5.84 15.62 -8.04
CA ASP A 316 5.04 14.41 -7.81
C ASP A 316 5.60 13.16 -8.51
N PRO A 317 6.05 13.21 -9.78
CA PRO A 317 6.66 12.04 -10.44
C PRO A 317 7.92 11.54 -9.74
N THR A 318 8.81 12.43 -9.30
CA THR A 318 10.03 12.08 -8.56
C THR A 318 9.66 11.45 -7.21
N ALA A 319 8.77 12.08 -6.46
CA ALA A 319 8.28 11.56 -5.18
C ALA A 319 7.68 10.16 -5.35
N GLN A 320 6.84 9.97 -6.37
CA GLN A 320 6.23 8.67 -6.69
C GLN A 320 7.28 7.62 -7.11
N GLY A 321 8.35 8.02 -7.80
CA GLY A 321 9.51 7.18 -8.10
C GLY A 321 10.21 6.66 -6.84
N GLN A 322 10.45 7.55 -5.87
CA GLN A 322 11.06 7.16 -4.59
C GLN A 322 10.17 6.19 -3.80
N LEU A 323 8.85 6.37 -3.80
CA LEU A 323 7.92 5.43 -3.16
C LEU A 323 7.99 4.03 -3.79
N VAL A 324 8.12 3.94 -5.12
CA VAL A 324 8.29 2.66 -5.81
C VAL A 324 9.61 1.99 -5.42
N ALA A 325 10.71 2.74 -5.35
CA ALA A 325 12.00 2.21 -4.92
C ALA A 325 12.02 1.80 -3.44
N LEU A 326 11.31 2.53 -2.58
CA LEU A 326 11.14 2.16 -1.17
C LEU A 326 10.39 0.82 -1.03
N GLY A 327 9.34 0.61 -1.83
CA GLY A 327 8.66 -0.68 -1.89
C GLY A 327 9.55 -1.82 -2.38
N ALA A 328 10.34 -1.60 -3.43
CA ALA A 328 11.31 -2.60 -3.91
C ALA A 328 12.39 -2.91 -2.86
N THR A 329 12.80 -1.89 -2.08
CA THR A 329 13.73 -2.06 -0.97
C THR A 329 13.16 -2.99 0.09
N LEU A 330 11.91 -2.78 0.50
CA LEU A 330 11.20 -3.62 1.46
C LEU A 330 10.99 -5.05 0.94
N ASP A 331 10.66 -5.20 -0.34
CA ASP A 331 10.54 -6.50 -0.99
C ASP A 331 11.87 -7.29 -0.91
N ILE A 332 13.02 -6.64 -1.13
CA ILE A 332 14.35 -7.30 -1.03
C ILE A 332 14.78 -7.55 0.42
N LEU A 333 14.61 -6.57 1.32
CA LEU A 333 15.00 -6.71 2.72
C LEU A 333 14.31 -7.89 3.39
N SER A 334 13.08 -8.22 2.98
CA SER A 334 12.36 -9.39 3.49
C SER A 334 13.09 -10.73 3.23
N PHE A 335 14.02 -10.79 2.26
CA PHE A 335 14.83 -11.97 1.99
C PHE A 335 16.20 -11.97 2.67
N THR A 336 16.84 -10.81 2.73
CA THR A 336 18.19 -10.66 3.33
C THR A 336 18.14 -10.50 4.85
N ALA A 337 16.93 -10.35 5.40
CA ALA A 337 16.69 -10.20 6.82
C ALA A 337 17.18 -11.40 7.66
N PRO A 338 17.75 -11.11 8.86
CA PRO A 338 17.91 -12.10 9.92
C PRO A 338 16.60 -12.81 10.25
N ALA A 339 16.69 -14.08 10.68
CA ALA A 339 15.50 -14.90 10.95
C ALA A 339 14.54 -14.26 11.96
N ALA A 340 15.06 -13.56 12.97
CA ALA A 340 14.28 -12.92 14.02
C ALA A 340 13.30 -11.86 13.51
N VAL A 341 13.63 -11.13 12.44
CA VAL A 341 12.84 -9.99 11.93
C VAL A 341 12.16 -10.26 10.59
N ARG A 342 12.37 -11.45 10.02
CA ARG A 342 11.90 -11.79 8.68
C ARG A 342 10.39 -11.66 8.55
N ALA A 343 9.63 -12.30 9.45
CA ALA A 343 8.17 -12.31 9.40
C ALA A 343 7.57 -10.90 9.44
N GLU A 344 8.11 -10.02 10.29
CA GLU A 344 7.69 -8.62 10.35
C GLU A 344 7.99 -7.89 9.04
N LEU A 345 9.18 -8.07 8.45
CA LEU A 345 9.51 -7.44 7.17
C LEU A 345 8.66 -7.94 6.00
N GLU A 346 8.17 -9.18 6.04
CA GLU A 346 7.18 -9.65 5.07
C GLU A 346 5.84 -8.89 5.23
N GLN A 347 5.41 -8.62 6.47
CA GLN A 347 4.24 -7.78 6.73
C GLN A 347 4.45 -6.33 6.26
N VAL A 348 5.64 -5.76 6.49
CA VAL A 348 5.99 -4.42 6.01
C VAL A 348 5.90 -4.35 4.49
N ALA A 349 6.52 -5.28 3.76
CA ALA A 349 6.50 -5.31 2.30
C ALA A 349 5.06 -5.46 1.75
N SER A 350 4.29 -6.37 2.34
CA SER A 350 2.89 -6.62 1.96
C SER A 350 1.97 -5.41 2.20
N ALA A 351 2.12 -4.73 3.34
CA ALA A 351 1.35 -3.52 3.64
C ALA A 351 1.79 -2.34 2.74
N PHE A 352 3.09 -2.09 2.63
CA PHE A 352 3.64 -0.94 1.91
C PHE A 352 3.43 -1.05 0.38
N GLU A 353 3.22 -2.25 -0.16
CA GLU A 353 2.83 -2.48 -1.56
C GLU A 353 1.70 -1.53 -2.00
N ARG A 354 0.74 -1.26 -1.12
CA ARG A 354 -0.39 -0.39 -1.45
C ARG A 354 0.00 1.09 -1.50
N ALA A 355 0.98 1.52 -0.69
CA ALA A 355 1.49 2.89 -0.65
C ALA A 355 2.26 3.25 -1.94
N THR A 356 2.89 2.28 -2.61
CA THR A 356 3.62 2.52 -3.86
C THR A 356 2.74 2.83 -5.07
N ARG A 357 1.40 2.86 -4.92
CA ARG A 357 0.47 2.96 -6.05
C ARG A 357 -0.44 4.18 -5.93
N SER A 358 -0.25 5.15 -6.81
CA SER A 358 -1.15 6.28 -6.99
C SER A 358 -1.54 6.44 -8.47
N ARG A 359 -2.25 7.52 -8.81
CA ARG A 359 -2.51 7.91 -10.21
C ARG A 359 -1.34 8.64 -10.86
N ILE A 360 -0.34 9.04 -10.07
CA ILE A 360 0.83 9.76 -10.53
C ILE A 360 1.76 8.77 -11.25
N ALA A 361 2.27 9.17 -12.41
CA ALA A 361 3.28 8.40 -13.12
C ALA A 361 4.62 8.54 -12.40
N ALA A 362 5.22 7.40 -12.02
CA ALA A 362 6.52 7.38 -11.35
C ALA A 362 7.67 7.72 -12.30
N ASP A 363 8.53 8.64 -11.90
CA ASP A 363 9.88 8.79 -12.48
C ASP A 363 10.82 7.76 -11.84
N LEU A 364 10.99 6.63 -12.52
CA LEU A 364 11.82 5.53 -12.04
C LEU A 364 13.32 5.84 -12.09
N ASP A 365 13.76 6.76 -12.97
CA ASP A 365 15.18 7.10 -13.12
C ASP A 365 15.69 7.87 -11.90
N SER A 366 14.88 8.75 -11.32
CA SER A 366 15.21 9.46 -10.06
C SER A 366 15.55 8.52 -8.89
N SER A 367 15.08 7.28 -8.95
CA SER A 367 15.17 6.28 -7.86
C SER A 367 16.19 5.16 -8.13
N ARG A 368 16.92 5.25 -9.25
CA ARG A 368 17.86 4.24 -9.75
C ARG A 368 18.94 3.84 -8.75
N VAL A 369 19.50 4.81 -8.03
CA VAL A 369 20.60 4.57 -7.07
C VAL A 369 20.14 3.62 -5.96
N LEU A 370 19.03 3.93 -5.29
CA LEU A 370 18.48 3.08 -4.23
C LEU A 370 18.22 1.66 -4.73
N ARG A 371 17.54 1.53 -5.88
CA ARG A 371 17.24 0.22 -6.45
C ARG A 371 18.49 -0.59 -6.80
N ARG A 372 19.47 0.01 -7.47
CA ARG A 372 20.73 -0.67 -7.83
C ARG A 372 21.48 -1.13 -6.58
N SER A 373 21.59 -0.29 -5.55
CA SER A 373 22.29 -0.64 -4.31
C SER A 373 21.62 -1.79 -3.58
N VAL A 374 20.29 -1.81 -3.49
CA VAL A 374 19.58 -2.92 -2.81
C VAL A 374 19.62 -4.21 -3.63
N GLN A 375 19.62 -4.13 -4.97
CA GLN A 375 19.88 -5.29 -5.81
C GLN A 375 21.29 -5.85 -5.63
N ALA A 376 22.29 -5.00 -5.44
CA ALA A 376 23.66 -5.44 -5.14
C ALA A 376 23.73 -6.17 -3.79
N ILE A 377 23.04 -5.69 -2.75
CA ILE A 377 22.91 -6.40 -1.46
C ILE A 377 22.36 -7.81 -1.67
N TRP A 378 21.31 -7.96 -2.49
CA TRP A 378 20.73 -9.27 -2.79
C TRP A 378 21.68 -10.19 -3.57
N ARG A 379 22.34 -9.67 -4.60
CA ARG A 379 23.16 -10.45 -5.54
C ARG A 379 24.51 -10.85 -4.94
N GLU A 380 25.20 -9.89 -4.34
CA GLU A 380 26.56 -10.07 -3.82
C GLU A 380 26.54 -10.68 -2.42
N LYS A 381 25.40 -10.57 -1.70
CA LYS A 381 25.26 -10.97 -0.29
C LYS A 381 26.47 -10.55 0.54
N PRO A 382 26.85 -9.26 0.47
CA PRO A 382 28.05 -8.76 1.14
C PRO A 382 27.92 -9.02 2.63
N ALA A 383 29.03 -9.38 3.27
CA ALA A 383 29.05 -9.62 4.69
C ALA A 383 28.59 -8.37 5.43
N ASP A 384 27.48 -8.47 6.15
CA ASP A 384 26.98 -7.40 7.03
C ASP A 384 27.61 -7.49 8.43
N GLY A 385 28.72 -8.22 8.59
CA GLY A 385 29.49 -8.36 9.83
C GLY A 385 28.64 -8.62 11.07
N ASP A 386 28.36 -7.54 11.80
CA ASP A 386 27.65 -7.42 13.06
C ASP A 386 26.21 -6.86 12.94
N GLY A 387 25.65 -6.78 11.72
CA GLY A 387 24.28 -6.34 11.44
C GLY A 387 24.10 -4.83 11.30
N ILE A 388 25.19 -4.05 11.28
CA ILE A 388 25.13 -2.58 11.22
C ILE A 388 24.51 -2.08 9.92
N GLY A 389 24.98 -2.58 8.78
CA GLY A 389 24.56 -2.09 7.47
C GLY A 389 23.08 -2.31 7.27
N PHE A 390 22.58 -3.50 7.65
CA PHE A 390 21.15 -3.79 7.69
C PHE A 390 20.39 -2.85 8.63
N THR A 391 20.86 -2.66 9.86
CA THR A 391 20.17 -1.83 10.86
C THR A 391 20.13 -0.35 10.45
N MET A 392 21.21 0.17 9.89
CA MET A 392 21.29 1.54 9.38
C MET A 392 20.37 1.76 8.19
N LEU A 393 20.30 0.80 7.25
CA LEU A 393 19.35 0.85 6.15
C LEU A 393 17.91 0.82 6.67
N LEU A 394 17.63 -0.02 7.67
CA LEU A 394 16.32 -0.15 8.27
C LEU A 394 15.86 1.14 8.98
N ASP A 395 16.78 1.83 9.66
CA ASP A 395 16.54 3.16 10.27
C ASP A 395 16.19 4.24 9.22
N ALA A 396 16.94 4.26 8.11
CA ALA A 396 16.69 5.19 7.00
C ALA A 396 15.34 4.90 6.32
N VAL A 397 15.01 3.62 6.11
CA VAL A 397 13.73 3.17 5.55
C VAL A 397 12.57 3.49 6.50
N LEU A 398 12.75 3.32 7.82
CA LEU A 398 11.77 3.72 8.84
C LEU A 398 11.41 5.21 8.72
N THR A 399 12.42 6.06 8.60
CA THR A 399 12.22 7.50 8.39
C THR A 399 11.52 7.76 7.05
N ALA A 400 11.97 7.14 5.96
CA ALA A 400 11.37 7.31 4.63
C ALA A 400 9.88 6.89 4.59
N VAL A 401 9.49 5.80 5.27
CA VAL A 401 8.09 5.34 5.35
C VAL A 401 7.22 6.33 6.15
N ALA A 402 7.75 6.92 7.23
CA ALA A 402 7.04 7.96 7.98
C ALA A 402 6.76 9.21 7.12
N PHE A 403 7.75 9.64 6.31
CA PHE A 403 7.56 10.73 5.35
C PHE A 403 6.62 10.34 4.21
N ALA A 404 6.65 9.08 3.73
CA ALA A 404 5.69 8.59 2.74
C ALA A 404 4.24 8.67 3.25
N MET A 405 4.00 8.29 4.51
CA MET A 405 2.69 8.46 5.15
C MET A 405 2.25 9.94 5.15
N HIS A 406 3.14 10.86 5.53
CA HIS A 406 2.83 12.30 5.52
C HIS A 406 2.56 12.83 4.11
N TRP A 407 3.38 12.44 3.13
CA TRP A 407 3.17 12.80 1.73
C TRP A 407 1.82 12.30 1.21
N HIS A 408 1.42 11.06 1.51
CA HIS A 408 0.11 10.58 1.13
C HIS A 408 -1.03 11.35 1.81
N ARG A 409 -0.86 11.74 3.07
CA ARG A 409 -1.83 12.57 3.80
C ARG A 409 -2.01 13.94 3.13
N THR A 410 -0.93 14.63 2.77
CA THR A 410 -1.01 15.94 2.09
C THR A 410 -1.65 15.85 0.72
N HIS A 411 -1.48 14.72 0.03
CA HIS A 411 -2.09 14.45 -1.29
C HIS A 411 -3.48 13.80 -1.22
N GLN A 412 -4.05 13.64 -0.03
CA GLN A 412 -5.36 13.00 0.19
C GLN A 412 -5.44 11.55 -0.35
N HIS A 413 -4.31 10.86 -0.40
CA HIS A 413 -4.17 9.47 -0.79
C HIS A 413 -4.54 8.52 0.37
N ALA A 414 -5.80 8.55 0.81
CA ALA A 414 -6.21 7.95 2.08
C ALA A 414 -6.01 6.42 2.19
N GLN A 415 -5.98 5.69 1.07
CA GLN A 415 -5.69 4.24 1.05
C GLN A 415 -4.20 3.95 1.18
N GLN A 416 -3.36 4.80 0.58
CA GLN A 416 -1.91 4.71 0.59
C GLN A 416 -1.35 5.18 1.93
N GLU A 417 -1.94 6.23 2.51
CA GLU A 417 -1.65 6.68 3.88
C GLU A 417 -1.86 5.54 4.88
N ALA A 418 -3.04 4.90 4.86
CA ALA A 418 -3.34 3.78 5.76
C ALA A 418 -2.40 2.59 5.56
N ALA A 419 -1.99 2.33 4.32
CA ALA A 419 -1.01 1.29 4.00
C ALA A 419 0.40 1.62 4.53
N ALA A 420 0.84 2.88 4.37
CA ALA A 420 2.12 3.35 4.90
C ALA A 420 2.12 3.35 6.43
N GLU A 421 1.00 3.71 7.06
CA GLU A 421 0.81 3.64 8.51
C GLU A 421 0.90 2.20 9.04
N GLN A 422 0.20 1.25 8.41
CA GLN A 422 0.29 -0.17 8.78
C GLN A 422 1.72 -0.71 8.60
N ALA A 423 2.38 -0.38 7.49
CA ALA A 423 3.77 -0.75 7.26
C ALA A 423 4.71 -0.16 8.31
N LEU A 424 4.49 1.09 8.73
CA LEU A 424 5.29 1.76 9.74
C LEU A 424 5.24 1.04 11.10
N VAL A 425 4.08 0.51 11.49
CA VAL A 425 3.93 -0.25 12.75
C VAL A 425 4.81 -1.51 12.75
N HIS A 426 4.69 -2.34 11.71
CA HIS A 426 5.52 -3.56 11.58
C HIS A 426 7.01 -3.21 11.46
N LEU A 427 7.33 -2.11 10.78
CA LEU A 427 8.70 -1.66 10.58
C LEU A 427 9.34 -1.18 11.90
N GLN A 428 8.58 -0.54 12.78
CA GLN A 428 9.05 -0.17 14.13
C GLN A 428 9.39 -1.41 14.97
N ILE A 429 8.61 -2.48 14.87
CA ILE A 429 8.86 -3.74 15.57
C ILE A 429 10.12 -4.42 15.02
N ALA A 430 10.21 -4.58 13.70
CA ALA A 430 11.38 -5.16 13.03
C ALA A 430 12.66 -4.37 13.37
N TYR A 431 12.58 -3.03 13.34
CA TYR A 431 13.71 -2.18 13.67
C TYR A 431 14.15 -2.32 15.13
N ALA A 432 13.21 -2.35 16.08
CA ALA A 432 13.56 -2.52 17.49
C ALA A 432 14.32 -3.83 17.71
N GLN A 433 13.82 -4.94 17.15
CA GLN A 433 14.45 -6.26 17.26
C GLN A 433 15.82 -6.34 16.55
N ALA A 434 15.99 -5.68 15.42
CA ALA A 434 17.25 -5.65 14.69
C ALA A 434 18.31 -4.78 15.39
N ALA A 435 17.90 -3.61 15.89
CA ALA A 435 18.81 -2.61 16.44
C ALA A 435 19.31 -2.96 17.85
N GLU A 436 18.51 -3.63 18.66
CA GLU A 436 18.84 -3.96 20.05
C GLU A 436 20.20 -4.67 20.23
N PRO A 437 20.50 -5.80 19.55
CA PRO A 437 21.79 -6.46 19.71
C PRO A 437 22.97 -5.60 19.22
N VAL A 438 22.78 -4.82 18.14
CA VAL A 438 23.83 -3.97 17.58
C VAL A 438 24.16 -2.80 18.52
N VAL A 439 23.13 -2.14 19.05
CA VAL A 439 23.28 -1.05 20.02
C VAL A 439 23.90 -1.56 21.32
N ALA A 440 23.49 -2.74 21.80
CA ALA A 440 24.12 -3.36 22.97
C ALA A 440 25.61 -3.67 22.75
N GLY A 441 25.97 -4.22 21.57
CA GLY A 441 27.36 -4.48 21.21
C GLY A 441 28.21 -3.22 21.05
N LEU A 442 27.61 -2.07 20.69
CA LEU A 442 28.28 -0.78 20.71
C LEU A 442 28.44 -0.24 22.13
N ALA A 443 27.41 -0.35 22.96
CA ALA A 443 27.45 0.11 24.35
C ALA A 443 28.53 -0.63 25.17
N GLN A 444 28.79 -1.91 24.88
CA GLN A 444 29.90 -2.67 25.49
C GLN A 444 31.29 -2.10 25.18
N ARG A 445 31.43 -1.34 24.08
CA ARG A 445 32.66 -0.67 23.65
C ARG A 445 32.74 0.80 24.09
N ALA A 446 31.90 1.20 25.04
CA ALA A 446 31.84 2.59 25.45
C ALA A 446 33.19 3.08 26.03
N PRO A 447 33.58 4.34 25.75
CA PRO A 447 34.89 4.86 26.11
C PRO A 447 34.99 5.16 27.62
N SER A 448 36.18 5.61 28.05
CA SER A 448 36.42 5.99 29.45
C SER A 448 35.44 7.07 29.95
N LEU A 449 35.19 7.08 31.26
CA LEU A 449 34.28 8.04 31.90
C LEU A 449 34.65 9.49 31.58
N GLN A 450 35.96 9.81 31.55
CA GLN A 450 36.46 11.15 31.23
C GLN A 450 36.05 11.58 29.81
N MET A 451 36.11 10.66 28.84
CA MET A 451 35.74 10.93 27.46
C MET A 451 34.23 11.09 27.30
N LYS A 452 33.45 10.24 27.98
CA LYS A 452 31.98 10.40 28.06
C LYS A 452 31.59 11.76 28.63
N GLN A 453 32.26 12.21 29.70
CA GLN A 453 32.02 13.54 30.29
C GLN A 453 32.41 14.69 29.36
N ARG A 454 33.42 14.52 28.50
CA ARG A 454 33.76 15.51 27.46
C ARG A 454 32.64 15.62 26.43
N PHE A 455 32.18 14.49 25.88
CA PHE A 455 31.07 14.50 24.92
C PHE A 455 29.77 15.03 25.53
N ALA A 456 29.48 14.69 26.80
CA ALA A 456 28.32 15.20 27.50
C ALA A 456 28.35 16.73 27.66
N ARG A 457 29.52 17.29 28.00
CA ARG A 457 29.70 18.75 28.09
C ARG A 457 29.50 19.44 26.75
N HIS A 458 30.07 18.90 25.66
CA HIS A 458 29.85 19.44 24.32
C HIS A 458 28.37 19.44 23.95
N LEU A 459 27.67 18.32 24.22
CA LEU A 459 26.25 18.19 23.96
C LEU A 459 25.40 19.18 24.79
N GLN A 460 25.74 19.40 26.06
CA GLN A 460 25.11 20.41 26.91
C GLN A 460 25.30 21.83 26.38
N GLN A 461 26.45 22.12 25.76
CA GLN A 461 26.74 23.44 25.17
C GLN A 461 26.04 23.63 23.82
N ALA A 462 26.07 22.62 22.96
CA ALA A 462 25.52 22.69 21.60
C ALA A 462 23.99 22.70 21.61
N VAL A 463 23.35 21.97 22.54
CA VAL A 463 21.92 21.71 22.49
C VAL A 463 21.29 21.60 23.89
N PRO A 464 21.40 22.67 24.72
CA PRO A 464 21.08 22.64 26.16
C PRO A 464 19.68 22.11 26.47
N ASP A 465 18.67 22.55 25.72
CA ASP A 465 17.27 22.17 25.92
C ASP A 465 16.97 20.68 25.68
N ARG A 466 17.90 19.94 25.05
CA ARG A 466 17.74 18.50 24.73
C ARG A 466 18.77 17.61 25.40
N ALA A 467 19.78 18.22 26.03
CA ALA A 467 20.92 17.48 26.53
C ALA A 467 20.50 16.42 27.54
N GLU A 468 19.61 16.78 28.48
CA GLU A 468 19.11 15.85 29.49
C GLU A 468 18.43 14.61 28.87
N ARG A 469 17.59 14.81 27.84
CA ARG A 469 16.89 13.70 27.16
C ARG A 469 17.85 12.78 26.41
N ILE A 470 18.90 13.34 25.79
CA ILE A 470 19.90 12.54 25.06
C ILE A 470 20.81 11.79 26.04
N LEU A 471 21.23 12.44 27.13
CA LEU A 471 22.09 11.85 28.14
C LEU A 471 21.37 10.78 28.98
N GLY A 472 20.07 10.93 29.20
CA GLY A 472 19.22 9.94 29.87
C GLY A 472 18.75 8.78 28.98
N ASP A 473 19.11 8.77 27.70
CA ASP A 473 18.72 7.72 26.76
C ASP A 473 19.56 6.45 26.98
N PRO A 474 18.95 5.24 27.04
CA PRO A 474 19.69 3.98 27.17
C PRO A 474 20.76 3.74 26.09
N ALA A 475 20.63 4.37 24.92
CA ALA A 475 21.61 4.27 23.84
C ALA A 475 22.79 5.26 23.96
N TRP A 476 22.89 6.05 25.03
CA TRP A 476 23.98 7.02 25.24
C TRP A 476 25.36 6.37 25.15
N ASP A 477 25.53 5.20 25.77
CA ASP A 477 26.79 4.47 25.75
C ASP A 477 27.20 4.05 24.33
N ALA A 478 26.24 3.61 23.50
CA ALA A 478 26.48 3.31 22.11
C ALA A 478 26.85 4.55 21.28
N LEU A 479 26.21 5.70 21.52
CA LEU A 479 26.56 6.97 20.88
C LEU A 479 28.01 7.37 21.22
N THR A 480 28.39 7.31 22.50
CA THR A 480 29.76 7.64 22.91
C THR A 480 30.80 6.69 22.34
N ALA A 481 30.47 5.40 22.18
CA ALA A 481 31.34 4.43 21.51
C ALA A 481 31.59 4.80 20.05
N VAL A 482 30.54 5.16 19.30
CA VAL A 482 30.69 5.55 17.89
C VAL A 482 31.46 6.87 17.73
N LEU A 483 31.26 7.84 18.63
CA LEU A 483 32.05 9.08 18.66
C LEU A 483 33.54 8.77 18.92
N ALA A 484 33.82 7.86 19.85
CA ALA A 484 35.18 7.39 20.15
C ALA A 484 35.85 6.71 18.96
N GLU A 485 35.13 5.80 18.29
CA GLU A 485 35.61 5.11 17.10
C GLU A 485 35.90 6.09 15.97
N ALA A 486 35.05 7.11 15.78
CA ALA A 486 35.28 8.15 14.78
C ALA A 486 36.52 9.00 15.09
N GLU A 487 36.77 9.36 16.35
CA GLU A 487 38.01 10.05 16.75
C GLU A 487 39.24 9.18 16.51
N ALA A 488 39.18 7.89 16.85
CA ALA A 488 40.26 6.96 16.58
C ALA A 488 40.54 6.82 15.08
N ALA A 489 39.53 6.98 14.23
CA ALA A 489 39.65 7.03 12.77
C ALA A 489 40.10 8.41 12.23
N GLY A 490 40.39 9.38 13.10
CA GLY A 490 40.91 10.70 12.72
C GLY A 490 39.85 11.77 12.45
N HIS A 491 38.59 11.52 12.78
CA HIS A 491 37.54 12.55 12.73
C HIS A 491 37.56 13.42 14.00
N ASN A 492 37.00 14.63 13.90
CA ASN A 492 36.68 15.43 15.07
C ASN A 492 35.25 15.06 15.54
N ALA A 493 35.11 14.44 16.72
CA ALA A 493 33.82 13.98 17.21
C ALA A 493 32.85 15.13 17.48
N ASP A 494 33.31 16.27 17.99
CA ASP A 494 32.45 17.42 18.28
C ASP A 494 31.82 17.95 16.99
N ALA A 495 32.62 18.12 15.93
CA ALA A 495 32.12 18.53 14.62
C ALA A 495 31.21 17.49 13.94
N LEU A 496 31.42 16.20 14.20
CA LEU A 496 30.52 15.14 13.74
C LEU A 496 29.20 15.17 14.49
N LEU A 497 29.24 15.39 15.80
CA LEU A 497 28.07 15.49 16.66
C LEU A 497 27.25 16.72 16.27
N ASP A 498 27.88 17.86 16.02
CA ASP A 498 27.21 19.08 15.52
C ASP A 498 26.50 18.81 14.17
N GLN A 499 27.21 18.19 13.22
CA GLN A 499 26.60 17.80 11.94
C GLN A 499 25.45 16.81 12.10
N ALA A 500 25.53 15.89 13.07
CA ALA A 500 24.47 14.94 13.36
C ALA A 500 23.26 15.60 14.04
N LEU A 501 23.50 16.63 14.86
CA LEU A 501 22.48 17.43 15.56
C LEU A 501 21.72 18.36 14.60
N ASP A 502 22.41 18.94 13.62
CA ASP A 502 21.83 19.85 12.62
C ASP A 502 20.85 19.16 11.65
N GLN A 503 20.92 17.83 11.54
CA GLN A 503 19.99 17.07 10.72
C GLN A 503 18.60 17.03 11.40
N ARG A 504 17.58 17.60 10.74
CA ARG A 504 16.19 17.60 11.23
C ARG A 504 15.72 16.17 11.53
N THR A 505 14.93 16.01 12.60
CA THR A 505 14.16 14.83 13.11
C THR A 505 14.46 14.35 14.54
N LEU A 506 15.32 15.03 15.31
CA LEU A 506 15.58 14.63 16.72
C LEU A 506 14.39 14.88 17.68
N TYR A 507 13.47 15.77 17.33
CA TYR A 507 12.38 16.20 18.22
C TYR A 507 11.39 15.07 18.55
N ASP A 508 11.07 14.25 17.54
CA ASP A 508 10.06 13.18 17.65
C ASP A 508 10.67 11.78 17.85
N ALA A 509 12.01 11.70 17.94
CA ALA A 509 12.69 10.42 18.10
C ALA A 509 12.41 9.82 19.48
N ARG A 510 11.85 8.60 19.54
CA ARG A 510 11.67 7.86 20.81
C ARG A 510 12.98 7.64 21.56
N SER A 511 14.09 7.51 20.85
CA SER A 511 15.45 7.40 21.39
C SER A 511 16.38 8.31 20.58
N PRO A 512 16.59 9.58 21.00
CA PRO A 512 17.45 10.51 20.28
C PRO A 512 18.93 10.09 20.28
N ALA A 513 19.44 9.42 21.32
CA ALA A 513 20.82 8.96 21.32
C ALA A 513 21.04 7.87 20.27
N ARG A 514 20.11 6.93 20.11
CA ARG A 514 20.19 5.89 19.07
C ARG A 514 20.15 6.49 17.66
N ALA A 515 19.30 7.48 17.42
CA ALA A 515 19.26 8.18 16.13
C ALA A 515 20.62 8.87 15.84
N LEU A 516 21.22 9.50 16.86
CA LEU A 516 22.56 10.09 16.74
C LEU A 516 23.63 9.03 16.51
N THR A 517 23.56 7.85 17.14
CA THR A 517 24.50 6.74 16.94
C THR A 517 24.64 6.42 15.45
N TRP A 518 23.52 6.22 14.74
CA TRP A 518 23.55 5.89 13.32
C TRP A 518 24.06 7.03 12.43
N ARG A 519 23.71 8.28 12.77
CA ARG A 519 24.19 9.47 12.03
C ARG A 519 25.68 9.67 12.19
N VAL A 520 26.19 9.65 13.41
CA VAL A 520 27.62 9.81 13.68
C VAL A 520 28.39 8.69 12.99
N ARG A 521 27.91 7.45 13.07
CA ARG A 521 28.56 6.31 12.43
C ARG A 521 28.71 6.53 10.93
N ARG A 522 27.60 6.89 10.28
CA ARG A 522 27.58 7.20 8.84
C ARG A 522 28.53 8.33 8.44
N LEU A 523 28.60 9.39 9.24
CA LEU A 523 29.51 10.51 8.96
C LEU A 523 30.98 10.12 9.21
N GLY A 524 31.24 9.28 10.22
CA GLY A 524 32.57 8.77 10.57
C GLY A 524 33.09 7.69 9.61
N GLU A 525 32.22 7.05 8.83
CA GLU A 525 32.67 6.14 7.77
C GLU A 525 32.99 6.83 6.43
N ARG A 526 32.89 8.16 6.35
CA ARG A 526 33.43 8.93 5.23
C ARG A 526 34.92 9.13 5.46
N HIS A 527 35.71 9.34 4.39
CA HIS A 527 37.12 9.69 4.57
C HIS A 527 37.27 10.90 5.50
N ALA A 528 38.13 10.76 6.51
CA ALA A 528 38.46 11.85 7.41
C ALA A 528 38.93 13.06 6.58
N PRO A 529 38.33 14.25 6.79
CA PRO A 529 38.67 15.41 5.98
C PRO A 529 40.15 15.75 6.18
N SER A 530 40.90 15.89 5.08
CA SER A 530 42.31 16.29 5.14
C SER A 530 42.46 17.65 5.83
N PRO A 531 43.62 18.00 6.39
CA PRO A 531 43.84 19.31 7.03
C PRO A 531 43.45 20.49 6.13
N ARG A 532 43.66 20.37 4.80
CA ARG A 532 43.19 21.36 3.81
C ARG A 532 41.67 21.42 3.69
N ALA A 533 40.98 20.28 3.68
CA ALA A 533 39.52 20.23 3.63
C ALA A 533 38.89 20.77 4.93
N GLN A 534 39.50 20.52 6.09
CA GLN A 534 39.09 21.08 7.38
C GLN A 534 39.27 22.61 7.37
N ALA A 535 40.43 23.12 6.93
CA ALA A 535 40.68 24.55 6.79
C ALA A 535 39.76 25.24 5.76
N ALA A 536 39.31 24.52 4.73
CA ALA A 536 38.32 25.04 3.78
C ALA A 536 36.91 25.11 4.40
N ARG A 537 36.48 24.06 5.12
CA ARG A 537 35.20 24.03 5.83
C ARG A 537 35.10 25.09 6.92
N ALA A 538 36.15 25.29 7.71
CA ALA A 538 36.22 26.35 8.72
C ALA A 538 36.09 27.75 8.09
N ARG A 539 36.69 27.97 6.91
CA ARG A 539 36.54 29.22 6.16
C ARG A 539 35.14 29.43 5.59
N SER A 540 34.48 28.38 5.11
CA SER A 540 33.09 28.44 4.63
C SER A 540 32.09 28.68 5.76
N ALA A 541 32.29 28.06 6.93
CA ALA A 541 31.46 28.31 8.11
C ALA A 541 31.60 29.75 8.63
N ALA A 542 32.83 30.30 8.61
CA ALA A 542 33.07 31.71 8.94
C ALA A 542 32.45 32.69 7.91
N HIS A 543 32.45 32.34 6.62
CA HIS A 543 31.82 33.16 5.57
C HIS A 543 30.28 33.07 5.58
N GLY A 544 29.71 31.96 6.05
CA GLY A 544 28.25 31.83 6.25
C GLY A 544 27.71 32.75 7.35
N TYR A 545 28.55 33.12 8.32
CA TYR A 545 28.18 34.05 9.40
C TYR A 545 28.46 35.53 9.05
N ALA A 546 29.34 35.80 8.08
CA ALA A 546 29.68 37.16 7.63
C ALA A 546 28.85 37.66 6.41
N GLY A 547 27.90 36.86 5.93
CA GLY A 547 27.13 37.13 4.72
C GLY A 547 25.69 37.61 4.94
N SER A 548 25.45 38.55 5.87
CA SER A 548 24.15 39.24 5.98
C SER A 548 24.31 40.77 6.02
N THR A 549 24.99 41.34 5.04
CA THR A 549 24.84 42.76 4.72
C THR A 549 24.72 42.91 3.21
N SER A 550 23.46 43.02 2.75
CA SER A 550 23.15 43.45 1.40
C SER A 550 23.72 44.85 1.13
N PRO A 551 24.44 45.08 0.04
CA PRO A 551 24.49 46.39 -0.57
C PRO A 551 23.39 46.47 -1.62
N ASN A 552 22.38 47.28 -1.31
CA ASN A 552 21.40 47.79 -2.24
C ASN A 552 22.15 48.52 -3.38
N ARG A 553 22.11 47.98 -4.60
CA ARG A 553 22.55 48.70 -5.79
C ARG A 553 21.50 48.59 -6.89
N SER A 554 20.67 49.61 -6.92
CA SER A 554 19.81 50.00 -8.01
C SER A 554 20.65 50.37 -9.23
N THR A 555 20.36 49.79 -10.39
CA THR A 555 20.69 50.32 -11.72
C THR A 555 19.66 49.81 -12.74
N PRO A 556 19.41 50.55 -13.84
CA PRO A 556 18.07 50.76 -14.39
C PRO A 556 17.73 49.82 -15.55
N ALA A 557 16.42 49.69 -15.80
CA ALA A 557 15.84 48.94 -16.90
C ALA A 557 16.16 49.57 -18.28
N ALA A 558 16.41 48.71 -19.27
CA ALA A 558 16.47 49.05 -20.70
C ALA A 558 15.57 48.10 -21.50
N PRO A 559 15.04 48.53 -22.67
CA PRO A 559 13.67 48.21 -23.09
C PRO A 559 13.53 46.98 -24.01
N LEU A 560 12.33 46.40 -23.99
CA LEU A 560 11.85 45.28 -24.81
C LEU A 560 11.72 45.68 -26.29
N GLN A 561 12.24 44.84 -27.20
CA GLN A 561 11.89 44.86 -28.62
C GLN A 561 11.04 43.62 -29.00
N PRO A 562 10.07 43.76 -29.92
CA PRO A 562 9.08 42.72 -30.23
C PRO A 562 9.56 41.73 -31.31
N ARG A 563 9.28 40.43 -31.13
CA ARG A 563 9.55 39.38 -32.13
C ARG A 563 8.34 39.14 -33.03
N THR A 564 8.54 39.29 -34.34
CA THR A 564 7.64 38.90 -35.43
C THR A 564 7.60 37.37 -35.66
N PRO A 565 6.49 36.81 -36.19
CA PRO A 565 6.32 35.37 -36.38
C PRO A 565 6.73 34.91 -37.79
N SER A 566 7.52 33.83 -37.89
CA SER A 566 7.80 33.16 -39.17
C SER A 566 6.95 31.89 -39.31
N ARG A 567 6.02 31.91 -40.27
CA ARG A 567 5.44 30.72 -40.91
C ARG A 567 6.53 29.90 -41.60
N ARG A 568 6.42 28.57 -41.60
CA ARG A 568 6.86 27.74 -42.73
C ARG A 568 5.86 26.60 -42.99
N ARG A 569 5.78 26.33 -44.29
CA ARG A 569 5.09 25.24 -44.98
C ARG A 569 5.54 23.87 -44.49
#